data_AF-A0A831THR1-F1
#
_entry.id   AF-A0A831THR1-F1
#
_cell.length_a   1.000
_cell.length_b   1.000
_cell.length_c   1.000
_cell.angle_alpha   90.00
_cell.angle_beta   90.00
_cell.angle_gamma   90.00
#
_symmetry.space_group_name_H-M   'P 1'
#
loop_
_entity.id
_entity.type
_entity.pdbx_description
1 polymer ?
#
loop_
_entity_poly.entity_id
_entity_poly.type
_entity_poly.pdbx_seq_one_letter_code
_entity_poly.pdbx_strand_id
1 'polypeptide(L)'
;PNGAVNLYLGGYPLVDQDQSFALKVVISGGTASIAWQASGSAAAIQRGSLTALLDLHNTVVPGLLAQVESIRDALANKVNALHQTGYGLTDTLPPPPGRDFFEILPSGDLRVNPALVSDPALIAASSAPGAPGNNDVARQIADLRYALVMNSNTATVNDFYNALIAKLGGDSRQAQVAKENQETLVQAIDRQRQEISAVSIDEEMANLVKFQHAYQAAARAITAVDEMLDRIINGMGIVGR
;
A
#
# COMPACT_ATOMS: atom_id res chain seq x y z
N PRO A 1 5.62 -15.64 -37.13
CA PRO A 1 5.79 -15.08 -35.76
C PRO A 1 6.35 -16.16 -34.81
N ASN A 2 7.56 -15.93 -34.31
CA ASN A 2 8.34 -16.79 -33.41
C ASN A 2 7.77 -16.87 -31.96
N GLY A 3 6.56 -16.37 -31.72
CA GLY A 3 5.89 -16.43 -30.41
C GLY A 3 6.52 -15.56 -29.31
N ALA A 4 7.52 -14.75 -29.64
CA ALA A 4 8.19 -13.88 -28.68
C ALA A 4 7.25 -12.79 -28.15
N VAL A 5 7.35 -12.51 -26.84
CA VAL A 5 6.56 -11.50 -26.14
C VAL A 5 7.49 -10.37 -25.72
N ASN A 6 7.13 -9.15 -26.08
CA ASN A 6 7.84 -7.95 -25.65
C ASN A 6 7.02 -7.22 -24.60
N LEU A 7 7.67 -6.87 -23.49
CA LEU A 7 7.06 -6.14 -22.39
C LEU A 7 7.78 -4.81 -22.22
N TYR A 8 7.03 -3.72 -22.22
CA TYR A 8 7.56 -2.37 -22.06
C TYR A 8 7.01 -1.69 -20.82
N LEU A 9 7.84 -0.87 -20.19
CA LEU A 9 7.49 0.01 -19.08
C LEU A 9 7.93 1.44 -19.42
N GLY A 10 6.98 2.36 -19.56
CA GLY A 10 7.28 3.76 -19.82
C GLY A 10 8.12 4.00 -21.09
N GLY A 11 7.97 3.15 -22.11
CA GLY A 11 8.72 3.22 -23.37
C GLY A 11 10.06 2.45 -23.38
N TYR A 12 10.47 1.87 -22.26
CA TYR A 12 11.70 1.06 -22.16
C TYR A 12 11.36 -0.43 -22.02
N PRO A 13 12.09 -1.35 -22.68
CA PRO A 13 11.82 -2.78 -22.60
C PRO A 13 12.16 -3.32 -21.21
N LEU A 14 11.24 -4.08 -20.61
CA LEU A 14 11.51 -4.99 -19.50
C LEU A 14 11.94 -6.35 -20.02
N VAL A 15 11.29 -6.82 -21.10
CA VAL A 15 11.63 -8.04 -21.82
C VAL A 15 11.54 -7.73 -23.30
N ASP A 16 12.59 -8.05 -24.04
CA ASP A 16 12.63 -7.97 -25.50
C ASP A 16 13.23 -9.27 -26.02
N GLN A 17 12.38 -10.15 -26.56
CA GLN A 17 12.74 -11.49 -27.02
C GLN A 17 13.49 -12.33 -25.96
N ASP A 18 14.80 -12.48 -26.11
CA ASP A 18 15.70 -13.26 -25.24
C ASP A 18 16.42 -12.39 -24.19
N GLN A 19 16.20 -11.06 -24.21
CA GLN A 19 16.81 -10.12 -23.29
C GLN A 19 15.83 -9.67 -22.21
N SER A 20 16.34 -9.54 -20.98
CA SER A 20 15.61 -8.97 -19.85
C SER A 20 16.37 -7.78 -19.25
N PHE A 21 15.64 -6.72 -18.92
CA PHE A 21 16.19 -5.51 -18.32
C PHE A 21 15.66 -5.36 -16.90
N ALA A 22 16.55 -5.52 -15.93
CA ALA A 22 16.19 -5.52 -14.52
C ALA A 22 15.94 -4.10 -13.97
N LEU A 23 15.02 -4.02 -13.01
CA LEU A 23 14.78 -2.86 -12.17
C LEU A 23 15.48 -3.02 -10.83
N LYS A 24 15.83 -1.90 -10.20
CA LYS A 24 16.37 -1.85 -8.83
C LYS A 24 15.60 -0.83 -7.99
N VAL A 25 15.54 -1.09 -6.69
CA VAL A 25 15.08 -0.11 -5.71
C VAL A 25 16.25 0.81 -5.37
N VAL A 26 16.00 2.11 -5.34
CA VAL A 26 16.95 3.13 -4.92
C VAL A 26 16.35 3.87 -3.74
N ILE A 27 17.04 3.83 -2.60
CA ILE A 27 16.66 4.57 -1.39
C ILE A 27 17.62 5.72 -1.23
N SER A 28 17.09 6.94 -1.15
CA SER A 28 17.87 8.16 -0.94
C SER A 28 17.17 9.05 0.08
N GLY A 29 17.84 9.38 1.17
CA GLY A 29 17.28 10.24 2.23
C GLY A 29 15.99 9.69 2.86
N GLY A 30 15.81 8.36 2.91
CA GLY A 30 14.59 7.72 3.43
C GLY A 30 13.45 7.58 2.42
N THR A 31 13.57 8.15 1.21
CA THR A 31 12.58 7.97 0.14
C THR A 31 13.01 6.83 -0.78
N ALA A 32 12.10 5.89 -1.02
CA ALA A 32 12.29 4.81 -1.98
C ALA A 32 11.80 5.20 -3.38
N SER A 33 12.54 4.82 -4.41
CA SER A 33 12.13 4.95 -5.81
C SER A 33 12.63 3.76 -6.62
N ILE A 34 12.14 3.62 -7.86
CA ILE A 34 12.52 2.52 -8.75
C ILE A 34 13.31 3.09 -9.91
N ALA A 35 14.41 2.43 -10.25
CA ALA A 35 15.28 2.81 -11.34
C ALA A 35 15.65 1.59 -12.19
N TRP A 36 16.02 1.84 -13.44
CA TRP A 36 16.63 0.83 -14.30
C TRP A 36 17.99 0.44 -13.75
N GLN A 37 18.27 -0.87 -13.64
CA GLN A 37 19.52 -1.34 -13.05
C GLN A 37 20.74 -0.90 -13.86
N ALA A 38 20.65 -1.01 -15.19
CA ALA A 38 21.75 -0.74 -16.12
C ALA A 38 22.09 0.76 -16.24
N SER A 39 21.08 1.62 -16.43
CA SER A 39 21.30 3.06 -16.63
C SER A 39 21.25 3.88 -15.34
N GLY A 40 20.60 3.38 -14.30
CA GLY A 40 20.29 4.15 -13.09
C GLY A 40 19.18 5.19 -13.27
N SER A 41 18.62 5.33 -14.48
CA SER A 41 17.52 6.26 -14.75
C SER A 41 16.24 5.84 -14.02
N ALA A 42 15.44 6.81 -13.60
CA ALA A 42 14.17 6.55 -12.93
C ALA A 42 13.20 5.74 -13.82
N ALA A 43 12.57 4.73 -13.25
CA ALA A 43 11.51 3.97 -13.89
C ALA A 43 10.15 4.54 -13.47
N ALA A 44 9.41 5.11 -14.42
CA ALA A 44 8.12 5.74 -14.15
C ALA A 44 7.01 4.69 -13.99
N ILE A 45 6.79 4.23 -12.76
CA ILE A 45 5.74 3.26 -12.41
C ILE A 45 4.58 4.02 -11.76
N GLN A 46 3.49 4.16 -12.51
CA GLN A 46 2.36 5.03 -12.12
C GLN A 46 1.19 4.27 -11.49
N ARG A 47 1.15 2.94 -11.61
CA ARG A 47 0.01 2.11 -11.21
C ARG A 47 0.46 0.77 -10.65
N GLY A 48 -0.47 0.10 -9.97
CA GLY A 48 -0.29 -1.25 -9.44
C GLY A 48 0.23 -1.27 -8.01
N SER A 49 0.49 -2.48 -7.52
CA SER A 49 0.90 -2.71 -6.13
C SER A 49 2.23 -2.04 -5.79
N LEU A 50 3.16 -1.94 -6.72
CA LEU A 50 4.46 -1.31 -6.48
C LEU A 50 4.33 0.20 -6.23
N THR A 51 3.52 0.92 -7.00
CA THR A 51 3.24 2.34 -6.73
C THR A 51 2.55 2.52 -5.38
N ALA A 52 1.59 1.65 -5.03
CA ALA A 52 0.92 1.70 -3.74
C ALA A 52 1.88 1.46 -2.56
N LEU A 53 2.83 0.53 -2.70
CA LEU A 53 3.87 0.27 -1.70
C LEU A 53 4.83 1.47 -1.54
N LEU A 54 5.21 2.11 -2.65
CA LEU A 54 6.04 3.32 -2.61
C LEU A 54 5.30 4.47 -1.93
N ASP A 55 4.02 4.67 -2.21
CA ASP A 55 3.22 5.72 -1.55
C ASP A 55 3.05 5.44 -0.06
N LEU A 56 2.82 4.18 0.33
CA LEU A 56 2.76 3.78 1.73
C LEU A 56 4.08 4.10 2.45
N HIS A 57 5.21 3.70 1.87
CA HIS A 57 6.54 3.88 2.44
C HIS A 57 6.97 5.36 2.49
N ASN A 58 6.72 6.12 1.42
CA ASN A 58 7.25 7.47 1.27
C ASN A 58 6.33 8.56 1.84
N THR A 59 5.02 8.32 1.83
CA THR A 59 4.02 9.34 2.16
C THR A 59 3.24 8.98 3.40
N VAL A 60 2.57 7.83 3.39
CA VAL A 60 1.57 7.48 4.41
C VAL A 60 2.23 7.22 5.76
N VAL A 61 3.23 6.34 5.81
CA VAL A 61 3.91 5.99 7.07
C VAL A 61 4.67 7.18 7.66
N PRO A 62 5.52 7.91 6.91
CA PRO A 62 6.17 9.11 7.43
C PRO A 62 5.18 10.19 7.87
N GLY A 63 4.06 10.36 7.14
CA GLY A 63 3.01 11.31 7.51
C GLY A 63 2.26 10.95 8.79
N LEU A 64 2.06 9.66 9.07
CA LEU A 64 1.51 9.18 10.34
C LEU A 64 2.51 9.35 11.48
N LEU A 65 3.79 9.02 11.24
CA LEU A 65 4.86 9.19 12.21
C LEU A 65 4.97 10.67 12.64
N ALA A 66 5.02 11.60 11.68
CA ALA A 66 5.08 13.03 11.96
C ALA A 66 3.91 13.53 12.83
N GLN A 67 2.71 12.96 12.69
CA GLN A 67 1.57 13.30 13.55
C GLN A 67 1.74 12.79 14.98
N VAL A 68 2.30 11.58 15.16
CA VAL A 68 2.64 11.04 16.49
C VAL A 68 3.78 11.85 17.13
N GLU A 69 4.77 12.25 16.34
CA GLU A 69 5.86 13.11 16.80
C GLU A 69 5.36 14.49 17.22
N SER A 70 4.36 15.05 16.52
CA SER A 70 3.72 16.29 16.96
C SER A 70 3.07 16.18 18.34
N ILE A 71 2.44 15.03 18.66
CA ILE A 71 1.91 14.76 20.00
C ILE A 71 3.04 14.69 21.03
N ARG A 72 4.10 13.92 20.73
CA ARG A 72 5.30 13.80 21.57
C ARG A 72 5.87 15.17 21.91
N ASP A 73 6.10 16.00 20.89
CA ASP A 73 6.74 17.29 21.02
C ASP A 73 5.86 18.28 21.79
N ALA A 74 4.56 18.32 21.51
CA ALA A 74 3.63 19.16 22.24
C ALA A 74 3.57 18.79 23.72
N LEU A 75 3.49 17.49 24.04
CA LEU A 75 3.48 17.00 25.41
C LEU A 75 4.79 17.37 26.13
N ALA A 76 5.93 17.02 25.54
CA ALA A 76 7.25 17.27 26.12
C ALA A 76 7.46 18.76 26.40
N ASN A 77 7.22 19.61 25.39
CA ASN A 77 7.45 21.04 25.49
C ASN A 77 6.52 21.71 26.51
N LYS A 78 5.23 21.33 26.56
CA LYS A 78 4.28 21.93 27.51
C LYS A 78 4.54 21.49 28.95
N VAL A 79 4.89 20.22 29.16
CA VAL A 79 5.25 19.71 30.49
C VAL A 79 6.56 20.35 30.96
N ASN A 80 7.58 20.40 30.10
CA ASN A 80 8.85 21.05 30.44
C ASN A 80 8.66 22.52 30.75
N ALA A 81 7.90 23.26 29.95
CA ALA A 81 7.63 24.68 30.17
C ALA A 81 7.02 24.94 31.56
N LEU A 82 6.12 24.08 32.04
CA LEU A 82 5.57 24.18 33.40
C LEU A 82 6.58 23.71 34.46
N HIS A 83 7.22 22.57 34.25
CA HIS A 83 8.16 21.97 35.21
C HIS A 83 9.37 22.89 35.48
N GLN A 84 9.86 23.60 34.47
CA GLN A 84 10.93 24.59 34.60
C GLN A 84 10.57 25.76 35.54
N THR A 85 9.28 26.06 35.74
CA THR A 85 8.83 27.12 36.66
C THR A 85 8.74 26.68 38.11
N GLY A 86 8.82 25.38 38.39
CA GLY A 86 8.59 24.82 39.71
C GLY A 86 9.85 24.56 40.52
N TYR A 87 9.64 24.23 41.79
CA TYR A 87 10.66 23.86 42.75
C TYR A 87 10.49 22.39 43.16
N GLY A 88 11.59 21.66 43.21
CA GLY A 88 11.67 20.34 43.82
C GLY A 88 11.71 20.43 45.34
N LEU A 89 11.63 19.28 46.01
CA LEU A 89 11.59 19.18 47.46
C LEU A 89 12.82 19.79 48.15
N THR A 90 13.98 19.72 47.48
CA THR A 90 15.26 20.24 47.99
C THR A 90 15.53 21.69 47.60
N ASP A 91 14.72 22.29 46.75
CA ASP A 91 14.97 23.64 46.24
C ASP A 91 14.36 24.70 47.18
N THR A 92 15.22 25.36 47.96
CA THR A 92 14.79 26.30 49.01
C THR A 92 15.03 27.77 48.67
N LEU A 93 15.58 28.07 47.50
CA LEU A 93 15.92 29.44 47.09
C LEU A 93 15.42 29.75 45.67
N PRO A 94 14.96 30.98 45.41
CA PRO A 94 14.67 31.45 44.05
C PRO A 94 15.94 31.82 43.28
N PRO A 95 15.91 31.80 41.94
CA PRO A 95 14.81 31.39 41.05
C PRO A 95 14.66 29.85 40.96
N PRO A 96 13.60 29.33 40.31
CA PRO A 96 13.47 27.90 40.04
C PRO A 96 14.69 27.36 39.27
N PRO A 97 15.13 26.10 39.51
CA PRO A 97 16.29 25.54 38.83
C PRO A 97 16.13 25.32 37.32
N GLY A 98 14.91 25.41 36.78
CA GLY A 98 14.67 25.31 35.34
C GLY A 98 14.92 23.91 34.75
N ARG A 99 14.61 22.85 35.50
CA ARG A 99 14.84 21.46 35.04
C ARG A 99 13.77 21.05 34.03
N ASP A 100 14.20 20.40 32.95
CA ASP A 100 13.28 19.69 32.05
C ASP A 100 12.82 18.37 32.66
N PHE A 101 11.54 18.04 32.47
CA PHE A 101 10.98 16.76 32.87
C PHE A 101 11.28 15.68 31.82
N PHE A 102 11.08 16.01 30.55
CA PHE A 102 11.32 15.15 29.41
C PHE A 102 12.50 15.64 28.57
N GLU A 103 13.20 14.68 27.96
CA GLU A 103 14.23 14.92 26.96
C GLU A 103 13.85 14.17 25.69
N ILE A 104 14.00 14.82 24.53
CA ILE A 104 13.86 14.18 23.22
C ILE A 104 15.27 13.87 22.72
N LEU A 105 15.55 12.58 22.49
CA LEU A 105 16.84 12.12 22.00
C LEU A 105 17.04 12.47 20.52
N PRO A 106 18.29 12.47 20.01
CA PRO A 106 18.55 12.60 18.58
C PRO A 106 17.89 11.51 17.72
N SER A 107 17.54 10.36 18.32
CA SER A 107 16.75 9.30 17.69
C SER A 107 15.27 9.64 17.52
N GLY A 108 14.78 10.71 18.18
CA GLY A 108 13.36 11.05 18.28
C GLY A 108 12.67 10.43 19.49
N ASP A 109 13.34 9.58 20.27
CA ASP A 109 12.72 8.94 21.43
C ASP A 109 12.53 9.93 22.57
N LEU A 110 11.36 9.86 23.21
CA LEU A 110 11.05 10.63 24.42
C LEU A 110 11.48 9.83 25.65
N ARG A 111 12.24 10.47 26.55
CA ARG A 111 12.59 9.90 27.86
C ARG A 111 12.35 10.91 28.98
N VAL A 112 12.20 10.42 30.20
CA VAL A 112 12.27 11.27 31.41
C VAL A 112 13.74 11.64 31.64
N ASN A 113 13.98 12.87 32.08
CA ASN A 113 15.31 13.37 32.43
C ASN A 113 15.97 12.42 33.44
N PRO A 114 17.15 11.83 33.13
CA PRO A 114 17.81 10.87 33.99
C PRO A 114 18.08 11.37 35.41
N ALA A 115 18.29 12.69 35.60
CA ALA A 115 18.50 13.27 36.92
C ALA A 115 17.26 13.12 37.82
N LEU A 116 16.06 13.29 37.24
CA LEU A 116 14.79 13.12 37.96
C LEU A 116 14.49 11.65 38.26
N VAL A 117 14.95 10.75 37.39
CA VAL A 117 14.85 9.30 37.63
C VAL A 117 15.77 8.88 38.76
N SER A 118 16.99 9.42 38.82
CA SER A 118 17.95 9.11 39.90
C SER A 118 17.56 9.75 41.23
N ASP A 119 16.93 10.91 41.21
CA ASP A 119 16.48 11.61 42.41
C ASP A 119 15.10 12.25 42.21
N PRO A 120 14.02 11.55 42.63
CA PRO A 120 12.66 12.06 42.55
C PRO A 120 12.41 13.33 43.38
N ALA A 121 13.28 13.67 44.33
CA ALA A 121 13.15 14.92 45.08
C ALA A 121 13.34 16.16 44.19
N LEU A 122 13.95 15.99 43.01
CA LEU A 122 14.16 17.05 42.03
C LEU A 122 12.92 17.36 41.16
N ILE A 123 11.84 16.57 41.27
CA ILE A 123 10.59 16.80 40.54
C ILE A 123 9.96 18.11 41.02
N ALA A 124 9.85 19.06 40.09
CA ALA A 124 9.43 20.43 40.34
C ALA A 124 7.90 20.57 40.44
N ALA A 125 7.33 20.08 41.54
CA ALA A 125 5.88 20.08 41.76
C ALA A 125 5.35 21.37 42.42
N SER A 126 6.20 22.09 43.16
CA SER A 126 5.82 23.28 43.93
C SER A 126 5.95 24.57 43.13
N SER A 127 5.06 25.53 43.34
CA SER A 127 5.17 26.89 42.80
C SER A 127 6.10 27.82 43.62
N ALA A 128 6.52 27.38 44.82
CA ALA A 128 7.33 28.17 45.75
C ALA A 128 8.52 27.38 46.33
N PRO A 129 9.65 28.06 46.62
CA PRO A 129 10.83 27.41 47.20
C PRO A 129 10.56 26.96 48.63
N GLY A 130 11.07 25.78 49.00
CA GLY A 130 10.99 25.28 50.39
C GLY A 130 9.57 25.12 50.92
N ALA A 131 8.60 24.82 50.04
CA ALA A 131 7.19 24.65 50.39
C ALA A 131 6.73 23.18 50.26
N PRO A 132 7.11 22.28 51.19
CA PRO A 132 6.62 20.91 51.20
C PRO A 132 5.09 20.83 51.18
N GLY A 133 4.53 19.97 50.34
CA GLY A 133 3.08 19.79 50.18
C GLY A 133 2.43 20.71 49.15
N ASN A 134 3.14 21.73 48.65
CA ASN A 134 2.67 22.49 47.49
C ASN A 134 2.79 21.64 46.22
N ASN A 135 1.69 21.51 45.48
CA ASN A 135 1.58 20.74 44.25
C ASN A 135 0.99 21.55 43.09
N ASP A 136 1.08 22.88 43.14
CA ASP A 136 0.43 23.77 42.18
C ASP A 136 0.92 23.52 40.74
N VAL A 137 2.22 23.32 40.54
CA VAL A 137 2.81 23.05 39.22
C VAL A 137 2.41 21.66 38.74
N ALA A 138 2.40 20.67 39.64
CA ALA A 138 1.92 19.33 39.30
C ALA A 138 0.44 19.33 38.88
N ARG A 139 -0.41 20.14 39.54
CA ARG A 139 -1.81 20.31 39.14
C ARG A 139 -1.93 20.96 37.76
N GLN A 140 -1.15 22.02 37.49
CA GLN A 140 -1.13 22.66 36.18
C GLN A 140 -0.68 21.69 35.07
N ILE A 141 0.30 20.83 35.35
CA ILE A 141 0.73 19.77 34.43
C ILE A 141 -0.41 18.77 34.19
N ALA A 142 -1.16 18.38 35.22
CA ALA A 142 -2.32 17.50 35.07
C ALA A 142 -3.43 18.16 34.21
N ASP A 143 -3.64 19.47 34.38
CA ASP A 143 -4.63 20.26 33.63
C ASP A 143 -4.28 20.38 32.13
N LEU A 144 -3.03 20.14 31.73
CA LEU A 144 -2.64 20.10 30.31
C LEU A 144 -3.45 19.09 29.49
N ARG A 145 -4.00 18.05 30.13
CA ARG A 145 -4.90 17.09 29.48
C ARG A 145 -6.10 17.77 28.82
N TYR A 146 -6.57 18.87 29.39
CA TYR A 146 -7.72 19.65 28.90
C TYR A 146 -7.31 20.90 28.13
N ALA A 147 -6.01 21.22 28.11
CA ALA A 147 -5.50 22.40 27.43
C ALA A 147 -5.45 22.18 25.92
N LEU A 148 -5.77 23.26 25.18
CA LEU A 148 -5.63 23.28 23.73
C LEU A 148 -4.17 23.53 23.37
N VAL A 149 -3.43 22.47 23.09
CA VAL A 149 -1.98 22.51 22.83
C VAL A 149 -1.59 21.96 21.46
N MET A 150 -2.56 21.36 20.75
CA MET A 150 -2.38 20.79 19.41
C MET A 150 -3.01 21.68 18.34
N ASN A 151 -2.57 21.52 17.10
CA ASN A 151 -3.13 22.19 15.91
C ASN A 151 -3.26 23.71 16.11
N SER A 152 -2.14 24.40 16.37
CA SER A 152 -2.13 25.84 16.67
C SER A 152 -3.01 26.25 17.86
N ASN A 153 -3.00 25.43 18.92
CA ASN A 153 -3.78 25.62 20.15
C ASN A 153 -5.31 25.58 19.94
N THR A 154 -5.79 24.75 19.02
CA THR A 154 -7.23 24.58 18.76
C THR A 154 -7.79 23.22 19.22
N ALA A 155 -6.91 22.27 19.55
CA ALA A 155 -7.30 20.93 19.95
C ALA A 155 -6.52 20.46 21.19
N THR A 156 -7.14 19.62 22.01
CA THR A 156 -6.41 18.89 23.06
C THR A 156 -5.57 17.77 22.44
N VAL A 157 -4.65 17.21 23.24
CA VAL A 157 -3.90 16.01 22.82
C VAL A 157 -4.83 14.83 22.52
N ASN A 158 -5.87 14.64 23.33
CA ASN A 158 -6.84 13.56 23.14
C ASN A 158 -7.66 13.77 21.85
N ASP A 159 -8.10 14.99 21.55
CA ASP A 159 -8.85 15.28 20.33
C ASP A 159 -8.01 15.00 19.10
N PHE A 160 -6.75 15.44 19.10
CA PHE A 160 -5.82 15.22 18.00
C PHE A 160 -5.54 13.73 17.78
N TYR A 161 -5.30 12.98 18.86
CA TYR A 161 -5.09 11.53 18.79
C TYR A 161 -6.33 10.78 18.28
N ASN A 162 -7.52 11.13 18.76
CA ASN A 162 -8.76 10.54 18.28
C ASN A 162 -9.02 10.86 16.80
N ALA A 163 -8.73 12.10 16.37
CA ALA A 163 -8.84 12.49 14.97
C ALA A 163 -7.85 11.71 14.07
N LEU A 164 -6.63 11.47 14.55
CA LEU A 164 -5.64 10.64 13.86
C LEU A 164 -6.15 9.20 13.66
N ILE A 165 -6.65 8.55 14.72
CA ILE A 165 -7.22 7.20 14.62
C ILE A 165 -8.43 7.18 13.69
N ALA A 166 -9.33 8.15 13.83
CA ALA A 166 -10.53 8.25 13.01
C ALA A 166 -10.18 8.40 11.52
N LYS A 167 -9.19 9.25 11.21
CA LYS A 167 -8.68 9.44 9.85
C LYS A 167 -8.07 8.14 9.31
N LEU A 168 -7.19 7.50 10.07
CA LEU A 168 -6.58 6.23 9.66
C LEU A 168 -7.63 5.14 9.40
N GLY A 169 -8.64 5.04 10.27
CA GLY A 169 -9.75 4.11 10.09
C GLY A 169 -10.62 4.44 8.87
N GLY A 170 -10.83 5.73 8.60
CA GLY A 170 -11.52 6.21 7.40
C GLY A 170 -10.75 5.87 6.12
N ASP A 171 -9.46 6.20 6.07
CA ASP A 171 -8.58 5.93 4.94
C ASP A 171 -8.49 4.41 4.66
N SER A 172 -8.35 3.59 5.71
CA SER A 172 -8.33 2.13 5.60
C SER A 172 -9.65 1.57 5.05
N ARG A 173 -10.79 2.05 5.56
CA ARG A 173 -12.11 1.63 5.07
C ARG A 173 -12.30 2.02 3.60
N GLN A 174 -11.90 3.23 3.24
CA GLN A 174 -11.98 3.72 1.86
C GLN A 174 -11.14 2.85 0.93
N ALA A 175 -9.91 2.51 1.32
CA ALA A 175 -9.04 1.63 0.55
C ALA A 175 -9.63 0.21 0.38
N GLN A 176 -10.24 -0.33 1.44
CA GLN A 176 -10.89 -1.64 1.40
C GLN A 176 -12.07 -1.66 0.42
N VAL A 177 -12.96 -0.67 0.50
CA VAL A 177 -14.10 -0.55 -0.42
C VAL A 177 -13.63 -0.37 -1.87
N ALA A 178 -12.58 0.44 -2.09
CA ALA A 178 -12.01 0.61 -3.42
C ALA A 178 -11.43 -0.70 -3.99
N LYS A 179 -10.76 -1.50 -3.15
CA LYS A 179 -10.26 -2.84 -3.50
C LYS A 179 -11.39 -3.78 -3.89
N GLU A 180 -12.44 -3.87 -3.08
CA GLU A 180 -13.61 -4.73 -3.34
C GLU A 180 -14.32 -4.37 -4.65
N ASN A 181 -14.47 -3.07 -4.92
CA ASN A 181 -15.04 -2.58 -6.18
C ASN A 181 -14.17 -2.98 -7.39
N GLN A 182 -12.84 -2.81 -7.27
CA GLN A 182 -11.90 -3.17 -8.32
C GLN A 182 -11.87 -4.68 -8.57
N GLU A 183 -11.93 -5.50 -7.52
CA GLU A 183 -12.02 -6.96 -7.63
C GLU A 183 -13.31 -7.39 -8.34
N THR A 184 -14.44 -6.78 -8.00
CA THR A 184 -15.72 -7.03 -8.67
C THR A 184 -15.65 -6.70 -10.15
N LEU A 185 -15.04 -5.57 -10.52
CA LEU A 185 -14.87 -5.19 -11.91
C LEU A 185 -13.95 -6.17 -12.68
N VAL A 186 -12.84 -6.58 -12.07
CA VAL A 186 -11.94 -7.58 -12.67
C VAL A 186 -12.68 -8.90 -12.90
N GLN A 187 -13.47 -9.37 -11.94
CA GLN A 187 -14.27 -10.59 -12.08
C GLN A 187 -15.35 -10.46 -13.17
N ALA A 188 -15.97 -9.29 -13.32
CA ALA A 188 -16.94 -9.05 -14.39
C ALA A 188 -16.28 -9.11 -15.78
N ILE A 189 -15.13 -8.44 -15.94
CA ILE A 189 -14.36 -8.46 -17.19
C ILE A 189 -13.83 -9.87 -17.49
N ASP A 190 -13.34 -10.60 -16.49
CA ASP A 190 -12.84 -11.96 -16.69
C ASP A 190 -13.96 -12.91 -17.13
N ARG A 191 -15.16 -12.80 -16.54
CA ARG A 191 -16.35 -13.53 -17.00
C ARG A 191 -16.70 -13.19 -18.46
N GLN A 192 -16.72 -11.91 -18.82
CA GLN A 192 -16.99 -11.52 -20.22
C GLN A 192 -15.91 -12.03 -21.18
N ARG A 193 -14.64 -12.03 -20.77
CA ARG A 193 -13.54 -12.59 -21.57
C ARG A 193 -13.74 -14.10 -21.76
N GLN A 194 -14.16 -14.80 -20.71
CA GLN A 194 -14.51 -16.21 -20.76
C GLN A 194 -15.73 -16.42 -21.68
N GLU A 195 -16.80 -15.63 -21.63
CA GLU A 195 -17.95 -15.79 -22.55
C GLU A 195 -17.55 -15.70 -24.04
N ILE A 196 -16.63 -14.79 -24.39
CA ILE A 196 -16.17 -14.63 -25.78
C ILE A 196 -15.16 -15.71 -26.19
N SER A 197 -14.29 -16.12 -25.26
CA SER A 197 -13.19 -17.07 -25.53
C SER A 197 -13.56 -18.53 -25.21
N ALA A 198 -14.65 -18.74 -24.48
CA ALA A 198 -15.18 -20.06 -24.15
C ALA A 198 -15.86 -20.58 -25.40
N VAL A 199 -15.15 -21.49 -26.04
CA VAL A 199 -15.70 -22.32 -27.08
C VAL A 199 -16.81 -23.18 -26.46
N SER A 200 -18.04 -23.04 -26.95
CA SER A 200 -19.14 -23.89 -26.51
C SER A 200 -18.88 -25.31 -26.99
N ILE A 201 -18.62 -26.24 -26.06
CA ILE A 201 -18.40 -27.66 -26.38
C ILE A 201 -19.61 -28.24 -27.14
N ASP A 202 -20.82 -27.71 -26.88
CA ASP A 202 -22.02 -28.12 -27.59
C ASP A 202 -22.06 -27.59 -29.04
N GLU A 203 -21.61 -26.36 -29.30
CA GLU A 203 -21.46 -25.85 -30.67
C GLU A 203 -20.33 -26.55 -31.41
N GLU A 204 -19.21 -26.83 -30.76
CA GLU A 204 -18.13 -27.62 -31.34
C GLU A 204 -18.60 -29.04 -31.63
N MET A 205 -19.33 -29.70 -30.72
CA MET A 205 -19.90 -31.02 -30.99
C MET A 205 -20.92 -30.99 -32.14
N ALA A 206 -21.78 -29.98 -32.20
CA ALA A 206 -22.72 -29.82 -33.32
C ALA A 206 -21.99 -29.61 -34.65
N ASN A 207 -20.93 -28.79 -34.65
CA ASN A 207 -20.06 -28.60 -35.81
C ASN A 207 -19.32 -29.89 -36.18
N LEU A 208 -18.84 -30.65 -35.20
CA LEU A 208 -18.15 -31.92 -35.40
C LEU A 208 -19.09 -32.97 -36.02
N VAL A 209 -20.33 -33.07 -35.51
CA VAL A 209 -21.38 -33.93 -36.09
C VAL A 209 -21.74 -33.48 -37.51
N LYS A 210 -21.86 -32.16 -37.75
CA LYS A 210 -22.10 -31.61 -39.09
C LYS A 210 -20.97 -31.95 -40.06
N PHE A 211 -19.71 -31.80 -39.65
CA PHE A 211 -18.54 -32.18 -40.45
C PHE A 211 -18.48 -33.69 -40.68
N GLN A 212 -18.83 -34.51 -39.69
CA GLN A 212 -18.93 -35.96 -39.83
C GLN A 212 -19.99 -36.36 -40.86
N HIS A 213 -21.18 -35.75 -40.84
CA HIS A 213 -22.22 -35.99 -41.84
C HIS A 213 -21.82 -35.50 -43.23
N ALA A 214 -21.20 -34.32 -43.34
CA ALA A 214 -20.68 -33.82 -44.60
C ALA A 214 -19.62 -34.75 -45.19
N TYR A 215 -18.72 -35.27 -44.36
CA TYR A 215 -17.70 -36.24 -44.76
C TYR A 215 -18.33 -37.56 -45.24
N GLN A 216 -19.31 -38.09 -44.50
CA GLN A 216 -20.06 -39.29 -44.92
C GLN A 216 -20.82 -39.08 -46.23
N ALA A 217 -21.42 -37.92 -46.44
CA ALA A 217 -22.11 -37.58 -47.68
C ALA A 217 -21.13 -37.46 -48.86
N ALA A 218 -19.98 -36.80 -48.66
CA ALA A 218 -18.92 -36.72 -49.65
C ALA A 218 -18.37 -38.11 -50.01
N ALA A 219 -18.17 -38.98 -49.03
CA ALA A 219 -17.75 -40.37 -49.26
C ALA A 219 -18.77 -41.14 -50.12
N ARG A 220 -20.09 -41.01 -49.85
CA ARG A 220 -21.14 -41.63 -50.68
C ARG A 220 -21.18 -41.05 -52.10
N ALA A 221 -20.94 -39.75 -52.26
CA ALA A 221 -20.86 -39.13 -53.58
C ALA A 221 -19.66 -39.68 -54.37
N ILE A 222 -18.50 -39.86 -53.73
CA ILE A 222 -17.34 -40.53 -54.32
C ILE A 222 -17.67 -41.97 -54.69
N THR A 223 -18.32 -42.74 -53.81
CA THR A 223 -18.74 -44.11 -54.13
C THR A 223 -19.70 -44.16 -55.33
N ALA A 224 -20.67 -43.25 -55.40
CA ALA A 224 -21.57 -43.17 -56.54
C ALA A 224 -20.83 -42.81 -57.84
N VAL A 225 -19.83 -41.92 -57.76
CA VAL A 225 -18.95 -41.59 -58.89
C VAL A 225 -18.11 -42.81 -59.29
N ASP A 226 -17.54 -43.55 -58.34
CA ASP A 226 -16.80 -44.78 -58.60
C ASP A 226 -17.69 -45.84 -59.27
N GLU A 227 -18.92 -46.03 -58.78
CA GLU A 227 -19.89 -46.95 -59.41
C GLU A 227 -20.28 -46.51 -60.84
N MET A 228 -20.45 -45.20 -61.07
CA MET A 228 -20.70 -44.66 -62.40
C MET A 228 -19.50 -44.89 -63.33
N LEU A 229 -18.28 -44.63 -62.86
CA LEU A 229 -17.05 -44.87 -63.61
C LEU A 229 -16.87 -46.37 -63.91
N ASP A 230 -17.13 -47.23 -62.94
CA ASP A 230 -17.04 -48.68 -63.09
C ASP A 230 -18.06 -49.19 -64.12
N ARG A 231 -19.31 -48.70 -64.11
CA ARG A 231 -20.28 -49.02 -65.17
C ARG A 231 -19.89 -48.50 -66.54
N ILE A 232 -19.28 -47.31 -66.64
CA ILE A 232 -18.82 -46.78 -67.93
C ILE A 232 -17.66 -47.63 -68.46
N ILE A 233 -16.69 -47.96 -67.61
CA ILE A 233 -15.47 -48.68 -68.00
C ILE A 233 -15.75 -50.16 -68.25
N ASN A 234 -16.37 -50.84 -67.29
CA ASN A 234 -16.57 -52.30 -67.32
C ASN A 234 -17.95 -52.71 -67.87
N GLY A 235 -18.97 -51.84 -67.77
CA GLY A 235 -20.34 -52.14 -68.22
C GLY A 235 -20.64 -51.75 -69.67
N MET A 236 -19.96 -50.75 -70.24
CA MET A 236 -20.14 -50.34 -71.66
C MET A 236 -19.03 -50.86 -72.59
N GLY A 237 -17.95 -51.44 -72.05
CA GLY A 237 -16.81 -51.94 -72.81
C GLY A 237 -16.88 -53.42 -73.24
N ILE A 238 -17.92 -54.18 -72.84
CA ILE A 238 -18.04 -55.60 -73.16
C ILE A 238 -19.21 -55.80 -74.12
N VAL A 239 -18.96 -55.54 -75.39
CA VAL A 239 -19.82 -56.03 -76.48
C VAL A 239 -18.95 -56.94 -77.35
N GLY A 240 -19.23 -58.24 -77.30
CA GLY A 240 -18.61 -59.24 -78.16
C GLY A 240 -18.10 -60.47 -77.43
N ARG A 241 -19.01 -61.35 -76.99
CA ARG A 241 -19.01 -62.80 -77.27
C ARG A 241 -20.46 -63.28 -77.31
#